data_AF-A0A835Z469-F1
#
_entry.id   AF-A0A835Z469-F1
#
_cell.length_a   1.000
_cell.length_b   1.000
_cell.length_c   1.000
_cell.angle_alpha   90.00
_cell.angle_beta   90.00
_cell.angle_gamma   90.00
#
_symmetry.space_group_name_H-M   'P 1'
#
loop_
_entity.id
_entity.type
_entity.pdbx_description
1 polymer ?
#
loop_
_entity_poly.entity_id
_entity_poly.type
_entity_poly.pdbx_seq_one_letter_code
_entity_poly.pdbx_strand_id
1 'polypeptide(L)'
;MPRFRREQAIHLFKYVREVNVKMNPWAGDLNRGALEFLRRMGSPAHLKANPKVKIDSQFVLEPTWPKIHVKFVDNSKLEWEAHRQPCQEVVEAYLLHAQEIESQFEMEDKNIDEM
;
A
#
# COMPACT_ATOMS: atom_id res chain seq x y z
N MET A 1 -7.50 -13.52 11.62
CA MET A 1 -6.68 -12.84 10.60
C MET A 1 -5.22 -12.89 11.03
N PRO A 2 -4.26 -13.11 10.11
CA PRO A 2 -2.84 -13.10 10.45
C PRO A 2 -2.43 -11.70 10.92
N ARG A 3 -1.76 -11.63 12.07
CA ARG A 3 -1.29 -10.36 12.65
C ARG A 3 0.17 -10.16 12.30
N PHE A 4 0.44 -9.33 11.29
CA PHE A 4 1.81 -9.00 10.89
C PHE A 4 2.51 -8.18 11.98
N ARG A 5 3.75 -8.55 12.30
CA ARG A 5 4.61 -7.73 13.16
C ARG A 5 5.09 -6.50 12.39
N ARG A 6 5.43 -5.42 13.10
CA ARG A 6 5.93 -4.18 12.49
C ARG A 6 7.14 -4.42 11.59
N GLU A 7 8.08 -5.26 12.03
CA GLU A 7 9.29 -5.60 11.26
C GLU A 7 8.95 -6.33 9.97
N GLN A 8 8.02 -7.29 10.02
CA GLN A 8 7.54 -7.99 8.83
C GLN A 8 6.84 -7.04 7.86
N ALA A 9 6.01 -6.13 8.36
CA ALA A 9 5.35 -5.13 7.52
C ALA A 9 6.34 -4.21 6.80
N ILE A 10 7.40 -3.79 7.49
CA ILE A 10 8.48 -2.98 6.90
C ILE A 10 9.27 -3.78 5.86
N HIS A 11 9.58 -5.05 6.16
CA HIS A 11 10.28 -5.94 5.22
C HIS A 11 9.47 -6.18 3.95
N LEU A 12 8.18 -6.49 4.07
CA LEU A 12 7.29 -6.77 2.95
C LEU A 12 7.01 -5.53 2.08
N PHE A 13 7.25 -4.32 2.60
CA PHE A 13 7.07 -3.09 1.83
C PHE A 13 8.03 -2.95 0.64
N LYS A 14 9.14 -3.71 0.60
CA LYS A 14 10.06 -3.75 -0.55
C LYS A 14 9.40 -4.27 -1.84
N TYR A 15 8.32 -5.05 -1.73
CA TYR A 15 7.57 -5.56 -2.88
C TYR A 15 6.56 -4.55 -3.45
N VAL A 16 6.37 -3.40 -2.80
CA VAL A 16 5.47 -2.35 -3.27
C VAL A 16 6.19 -1.44 -4.27
N ARG A 17 5.65 -1.31 -5.48
CA ARG A 17 6.20 -0.44 -6.52
C ARG A 17 5.61 0.97 -6.46
N GLU A 18 4.30 1.07 -6.33
CA GLU A 18 3.58 2.35 -6.39
C GLU A 18 2.39 2.35 -5.43
N VAL A 19 2.21 3.44 -4.72
CA VAL A 19 1.03 3.74 -3.92
C VAL A 19 0.40 5.01 -4.48
N ASN A 20 -0.84 4.93 -4.95
CA ASN A 20 -1.62 6.09 -5.37
C ASN A 20 -2.88 6.21 -4.51
N VAL A 21 -3.04 7.36 -3.87
CA VAL A 21 -4.21 7.66 -3.03
C VAL A 21 -5.02 8.78 -3.67
N LYS A 22 -6.26 8.49 -4.07
CA LYS A 22 -7.20 9.49 -4.57
C LYS A 22 -8.14 9.89 -3.46
N MET A 23 -8.25 11.18 -3.20
CA MET A 23 -9.12 11.74 -2.18
C MET A 23 -10.07 12.75 -2.80
N ASN A 24 -11.18 13.01 -2.12
CA ASN A 24 -12.14 14.01 -2.54
C ASN A 24 -12.21 15.10 -1.46
N PRO A 25 -11.92 16.38 -1.77
CA PRO A 25 -11.87 17.43 -0.75
C PRO A 25 -13.21 17.66 -0.04
N TRP A 26 -14.33 17.30 -0.66
CA TRP A 26 -15.66 17.41 -0.06
C TRP A 26 -16.10 16.16 0.71
N ALA A 27 -15.32 15.07 0.64
CA ALA A 27 -15.66 13.82 1.32
C ALA A 27 -15.34 13.83 2.84
N GLY A 28 -14.83 14.94 3.39
CA GLY A 28 -14.65 15.14 4.83
C GLY A 28 -13.97 13.95 5.53
N ASP A 29 -14.64 13.41 6.56
CA ASP A 29 -14.18 12.29 7.37
C ASP A 29 -13.94 10.98 6.58
N LEU A 30 -14.55 10.84 5.40
CA LEU A 30 -14.38 9.65 4.57
C LEU A 30 -12.97 9.56 3.97
N ASN A 31 -12.22 10.67 3.95
CA ASN A 31 -10.80 10.67 3.59
C ASN A 31 -9.89 10.14 4.71
N ARG A 32 -10.38 9.99 5.94
CA ARG A 32 -9.54 9.68 7.10
C ARG A 32 -8.77 8.36 6.93
N GLY A 33 -9.42 7.32 6.43
CA GLY A 33 -8.76 6.04 6.15
C GLY A 33 -7.66 6.15 5.10
N ALA A 34 -7.91 6.91 4.04
CA ALA A 34 -6.95 7.17 2.96
C ALA A 34 -5.74 7.99 3.45
N LEU A 35 -5.98 9.03 4.25
CA LEU A 35 -4.93 9.85 4.88
C LEU A 35 -4.09 9.05 5.87
N GLU A 36 -4.73 8.23 6.69
CA GLU A 36 -4.02 7.38 7.64
C GLU A 36 -3.14 6.35 6.92
N PHE A 37 -3.66 5.72 5.87
CA PHE A 37 -2.89 4.80 5.03
C PHE A 37 -1.68 5.50 4.41
N LEU A 38 -1.89 6.65 3.77
CA LEU A 38 -0.82 7.46 3.17
C LEU A 38 0.26 7.80 4.19
N ARG A 39 -0.12 8.24 5.40
CA ARG A 39 0.81 8.55 6.49
C ARG A 39 1.62 7.35 6.94
N ARG A 40 1.02 6.16 6.99
CA ARG A 40 1.72 4.91 7.37
C ARG A 40 2.75 4.51 6.30
N MET A 41 2.35 4.52 5.03
CA MET A 41 3.22 4.14 3.90
C MET A 41 4.35 5.16 3.68
N GLY A 42 4.09 6.44 3.90
CA GLY A 42 5.11 7.51 3.83
C GLY A 42 6.00 7.63 5.07
N SER A 43 5.93 6.68 6.02
CA SER A 43 6.77 6.76 7.22
C SER A 43 8.25 6.50 6.90
N PRO A 44 9.20 7.13 7.62
CA PRO A 44 10.64 6.98 7.33
C PRO A 44 11.12 5.53 7.34
N ALA A 45 10.52 4.66 8.16
CA ALA A 45 10.87 3.25 8.21
C ALA A 45 10.52 2.50 6.91
N HIS A 46 9.35 2.79 6.32
CA HIS A 46 8.92 2.18 5.06
C HIS A 46 9.74 2.74 3.89
N LEU A 47 9.97 4.06 3.84
CA LEU A 47 10.81 4.68 2.82
C LEU A 47 12.27 4.23 2.88
N LYS A 48 12.79 3.91 4.07
CA LYS A 48 14.13 3.30 4.22
C LYS A 48 14.17 1.87 3.69
N ALA A 49 13.13 1.09 3.92
CA ALA A 49 13.04 -0.29 3.43
C ALA A 49 12.83 -0.35 1.91
N ASN A 50 12.19 0.65 1.33
CA ASN A 50 11.99 0.75 -0.11
C ASN A 50 12.12 2.22 -0.58
N PRO A 51 13.34 2.67 -0.93
CA PRO A 51 13.56 4.03 -1.40
C PRO A 51 13.07 4.27 -2.82
N LYS A 52 12.80 3.20 -3.60
CA LYS A 52 12.36 3.27 -4.99
C LYS A 52 10.82 3.40 -5.12
N VAL A 53 10.07 3.20 -4.03
CA VAL A 53 8.61 3.27 -4.06
C VAL A 53 8.12 4.65 -4.51
N LYS A 54 7.16 4.66 -5.43
CA LYS A 54 6.48 5.89 -5.81
C LYS A 54 5.21 6.05 -4.98
N ILE A 55 5.19 7.03 -4.07
CA ILE A 55 3.99 7.37 -3.30
C ILE A 55 3.44 8.69 -3.82
N ASP A 56 2.20 8.67 -4.30
CA ASP A 56 1.50 9.83 -4.85
C ASP A 56 0.09 9.96 -4.26
N SER A 57 -0.37 11.19 -4.12
CA SER A 57 -1.69 11.50 -3.59
C SER A 57 -2.30 12.67 -4.35
N GLN A 58 -3.56 12.52 -4.75
CA GLN A 58 -4.27 13.55 -5.52
C GLN A 58 -5.66 13.81 -4.93
N PHE A 59 -6.05 15.08 -4.93
CA PHE A 59 -7.42 15.49 -4.68
C PHE A 59 -8.16 15.59 -6.01
N VAL A 60 -9.24 14.84 -6.15
CA VAL A 60 -10.08 14.83 -7.34
C VAL A 60 -11.35 15.60 -7.03
N LEU A 61 -11.69 16.57 -7.89
CA LEU A 61 -12.89 17.42 -7.78
C LEU A 61 -14.15 16.74 -8.35
N GLU A 62 -14.16 15.42 -8.38
CA GLU A 62 -15.30 14.61 -8.80
C GLU A 62 -16.02 14.04 -7.56
N PRO A 63 -17.34 13.80 -7.62
CA PRO A 63 -18.09 13.21 -6.51
C PRO A 63 -17.80 11.70 -6.37
N THR A 64 -16.52 11.35 -6.21
CA THR A 64 -16.04 9.98 -6.06
C THR A 64 -15.60 9.72 -4.62
N TRP A 65 -15.75 8.48 -4.18
CA TRP A 65 -15.22 8.03 -2.90
C TRP A 65 -13.68 8.02 -2.91
N PRO A 66 -13.04 8.21 -1.74
CA PRO A 66 -11.59 8.09 -1.65
C PRO A 66 -11.14 6.67 -1.96
N LYS A 67 -10.05 6.55 -2.72
CA LYS A 67 -9.51 5.28 -3.22
C LYS A 67 -8.03 5.13 -2.88
N ILE A 68 -7.64 3.91 -2.56
CA ILE A 68 -6.25 3.51 -2.36
C ILE A 68 -5.92 2.51 -3.45
N HIS A 69 -4.85 2.76 -4.20
CA HIS A 69 -4.31 1.84 -5.18
C HIS A 69 -2.87 1.50 -4.80
N VAL A 70 -2.55 0.21 -4.76
CA VAL A 70 -1.20 -0.30 -4.52
C VAL A 70 -0.82 -1.18 -5.69
N LYS A 71 0.31 -0.89 -6.33
CA LYS A 71 0.91 -1.73 -7.37
C LYS A 71 2.18 -2.35 -6.84
N PHE A 72 2.42 -3.60 -7.20
CA PHE A 72 3.58 -4.36 -6.74
C PHE A 72 4.58 -4.58 -7.88
N VAL A 73 5.75 -5.12 -7.53
CA VAL A 73 6.87 -5.40 -8.45
C VAL A 73 6.54 -6.46 -9.51
N ASP A 74 5.62 -7.38 -9.21
CA ASP A 74 5.12 -8.39 -10.14
C ASP A 74 4.08 -7.83 -11.14
N ASN A 75 3.82 -6.52 -11.10
CA ASN A 75 2.75 -5.81 -11.84
C ASN A 75 1.32 -6.08 -11.38
N SER A 76 1.11 -6.87 -10.34
CA SER A 76 -0.20 -6.98 -9.70
C SER A 76 -0.62 -5.65 -9.08
N LYS A 77 -1.93 -5.49 -8.88
CA LYS A 77 -2.53 -4.28 -8.33
C LYS A 77 -3.68 -4.64 -7.41
N LEU A 78 -3.79 -3.89 -6.32
CA LEU A 78 -4.92 -3.92 -5.41
C LEU A 78 -5.53 -2.53 -5.30
N GLU A 79 -6.86 -2.46 -5.24
CA GLU A 79 -7.64 -1.24 -5.14
C GLU A 79 -8.68 -1.39 -4.04
N TRP A 80 -8.81 -0.34 -3.23
CA TRP A 80 -9.79 -0.29 -2.15
C TRP A 80 -10.49 1.07 -2.10
N GLU A 81 -11.77 1.05 -1.72
CA GLU A 81 -12.51 2.25 -1.38
C GLU A 81 -12.35 2.54 0.11
N ALA A 82 -11.64 3.61 0.45
CA ALA A 82 -11.20 3.87 1.84
C ALA A 82 -12.37 4.17 2.81
N HIS A 83 -13.57 4.43 2.30
CA HIS A 83 -14.77 4.62 3.11
C HIS A 83 -15.42 3.31 3.58
N ARG A 84 -15.13 2.18 2.90
CA ARG A 84 -15.77 0.88 3.20
C ARG A 84 -14.92 0.00 4.10
N GLN A 85 -13.62 0.25 4.16
CA GLN A 85 -12.68 -0.63 4.83
C GLN A 85 -11.80 0.16 5.80
N PRO A 86 -11.69 -0.28 7.06
CA PRO A 86 -10.71 0.24 7.99
C PRO A 86 -9.30 0.19 7.40
N CYS A 87 -8.50 1.23 7.67
CA CYS A 87 -7.10 1.29 7.23
C CYS A 87 -6.32 0.03 7.62
N GLN A 88 -6.62 -0.56 8.77
CA GLN A 88 -5.97 -1.79 9.24
C GLN A 88 -6.22 -2.98 8.31
N GLU A 89 -7.45 -3.16 7.81
CA GLU A 89 -7.78 -4.25 6.90
C GLU A 89 -7.10 -4.09 5.54
N VAL A 90 -7.03 -2.85 5.03
CA VAL A 90 -6.28 -2.53 3.79
C VAL A 90 -4.79 -2.83 3.97
N VAL A 91 -4.22 -2.49 5.13
CA VAL A 91 -2.83 -2.80 5.47
C VAL A 91 -2.59 -4.30 5.50
N GLU A 92 -3.45 -5.07 6.16
CA GLU A 92 -3.32 -6.53 6.22
C GLU A 92 -3.47 -7.19 4.85
N ALA A 93 -4.40 -6.72 4.03
CA ALA A 93 -4.63 -7.25 2.68
C ALA A 93 -3.40 -7.07 1.77
N TYR A 94 -2.80 -5.87 1.73
CA TYR A 94 -1.62 -5.68 0.89
C TYR A 94 -0.40 -6.43 1.44
N LEU A 95 -0.27 -6.59 2.75
CA LEU A 95 0.82 -7.35 3.37
C LEU A 95 0.72 -8.85 3.07
N LEU A 96 -0.50 -9.39 3.08
CA LEU A 96 -0.74 -10.77 2.68
C LEU A 96 -0.32 -10.99 1.21
N HIS A 97 -0.73 -10.09 0.33
CA HIS A 97 -0.34 -10.14 -1.08
C HIS A 97 1.17 -9.98 -1.27
N ALA A 98 1.81 -9.08 -0.53
CA ALA A 98 3.27 -8.93 -0.57
C ALA A 98 4.00 -10.20 -0.10
N GLN A 99 3.46 -10.92 0.88
CA GLN A 99 4.00 -12.19 1.34
C GLN A 99 3.85 -13.30 0.28
N GLU A 100 2.75 -13.31 -0.46
CA GLU A 100 2.56 -14.22 -1.60
C GLU A 100 3.59 -13.95 -2.69
N ILE A 101 3.86 -12.67 -3.01
CA ILE A 101 4.91 -12.28 -3.97
C ILE A 101 6.29 -12.71 -3.46
N GLU A 102 6.60 -12.48 -2.18
CA GLU A 102 7.85 -12.94 -1.57
C GLU A 102 8.05 -14.45 -1.77
N SER A 103 7.03 -15.24 -1.45
CA SER A 103 7.08 -16.70 -1.61
C SER A 103 7.30 -17.11 -3.07
N GLN A 104 6.71 -16.39 -4.03
CA GLN A 104 6.94 -16.63 -5.46
C GLN A 104 8.38 -16.28 -5.89
N PHE A 105 8.91 -15.15 -5.41
CA PHE A 105 10.28 -14.73 -5.71
C PHE A 105 11.31 -15.72 -5.14
N GLU A 106 11.07 -16.24 -3.93
CA GLU A 106 11.90 -17.28 -3.31
C GLU A 106 11.86 -18.59 -4.11
N MET A 107 10.69 -18.99 -4.63
CA MET A 107 10.57 -20.20 -5.48
C MET A 107 11.26 -20.04 -6.84
N GLU A 108 11.28 -18.83 -7.39
CA GLU A 108 11.86 -18.52 -8.70
C GLU A 108 13.33 -18.07 -8.63
N ASP A 109 13.92 -18.06 -7.43
CA ASP A 109 15.29 -17.56 -7.13
C ASP A 109 15.54 -16.14 -7.67
N LYS A 110 14.51 -15.29 -7.60
CA LYS A 110 14.55 -13.90 -8.08
C LYS A 110 14.97 -12.94 -6.97
N ASN A 111 15.93 -12.06 -7.26
CA ASN A 111 16.33 -11.00 -6.35
C ASN A 111 15.57 -9.70 -6.63
N ILE A 112 14.91 -9.16 -5.60
CA ILE A 112 14.17 -7.90 -5.70
C ILE A 112 15.07 -6.66 -5.79
N ASP A 113 16.29 -6.73 -5.25
CA ASP A 113 17.22 -5.59 -5.27
C ASP A 113 17.71 -5.27 -6.69
N GLU A 114 17.60 -6.23 -7.61
CA GLU A 114 18.00 -6.14 -9.01
C GLU A 114 16.90 -5.58 -9.94
N MET A 115 15.68 -5.37 -9.42
CA MET A 115 14.53 -4.79 -10.16
C MET A 115 14.35 -3.28 -9.92
#